data_AF-A0A643BSK2-F1
#
_entry.id   AF-A0A643BSK2-F1
#
_cell.length_a   1.000
_cell.length_b   1.000
_cell.length_c   1.000
_cell.angle_alpha   90.00
_cell.angle_beta   90.00
_cell.angle_gamma   90.00
#
_symmetry.space_group_name_H-M   'P 1'
#
loop_
_entity.id
_entity.type
_entity.pdbx_description
1 polymer ?
#
loop_
_entity_poly.entity_id
_entity_poly.type
_entity_poly.pdbx_seq_one_letter_code
_entity_poly.pdbx_strand_id
1 'polypeptide(L)'
;GVRVAASTGIDLLLLDDFKLVINDLTYHVRPPKRDLLSYENAATLNDVKTLVQQLYTTLCIEQHQLNKERELIERLEDLKEQLAPLEKVRIEISRKAEKRTTLVLWGGLAYMATQFGILARLTWWEYSWDIMEPVTYFITYGSAMAMYAYFVMTRQFP
;
A
#
# COMPACT_ATOMS: atom_id res chain seq x y z
N GLY A 1 21.72 24.62 -31.37
CA GLY A 1 22.60 23.68 -30.64
C GLY A 1 21.75 22.77 -29.79
N VAL A 2 22.14 21.51 -29.64
CA VAL A 2 21.43 20.55 -28.78
C VAL A 2 21.76 20.85 -27.32
N ARG A 3 20.74 20.95 -26.46
CA ARG A 3 20.91 21.17 -25.01
C ARG A 3 21.12 19.80 -24.34
N VAL A 4 22.19 19.66 -23.57
CA VAL A 4 22.44 18.43 -22.78
C VAL A 4 21.43 18.36 -21.64
N ALA A 5 20.97 17.15 -21.30
CA ALA A 5 19.99 16.94 -20.24
C ALA A 5 20.60 17.19 -18.85
N ALA A 6 19.77 17.65 -17.91
CA ALA A 6 20.21 17.96 -16.54
C ALA A 6 20.69 16.72 -15.75
N SER A 7 20.38 15.52 -16.23
CA SER A 7 20.77 14.24 -15.63
C SER A 7 21.91 13.54 -16.39
N THR A 8 22.52 14.18 -17.38
CA THR A 8 23.66 13.59 -18.10
C THR A 8 24.86 13.51 -17.15
N GLY A 9 25.44 12.31 -17.04
CA GLY A 9 26.66 12.09 -16.26
C GLY A 9 27.78 13.00 -16.73
N ILE A 10 28.49 13.60 -15.77
CA ILE A 10 29.61 14.52 -16.05
C ILE A 10 30.72 13.80 -16.82
N ASP A 11 30.89 12.50 -16.59
CA ASP A 11 31.80 11.63 -17.33
C ASP A 11 31.49 11.59 -18.83
N LEU A 12 30.21 11.50 -19.21
CA LEU A 12 29.77 11.50 -20.60
C LEU A 12 29.94 12.89 -21.24
N LEU A 13 29.68 13.96 -20.47
CA LEU A 13 29.81 15.34 -20.92
C LEU A 13 31.27 15.75 -21.17
N LEU A 14 32.22 15.15 -20.46
CA LEU A 14 33.66 15.43 -20.59
C LEU A 14 34.36 14.64 -21.71
N LEU A 15 33.65 13.74 -22.42
CA LEU A 15 34.21 13.01 -23.57
C LEU A 15 34.39 13.92 -24.79
N ASP A 16 33.49 14.88 -24.97
CA ASP A 16 33.44 15.78 -26.11
C ASP A 16 33.59 17.25 -25.68
N ASP A 17 33.92 18.11 -26.64
CA ASP A 17 33.91 19.56 -26.44
C ASP A 17 32.47 20.06 -26.24
N PHE A 18 32.25 20.89 -25.22
CA PHE A 18 30.92 21.42 -24.91
C PHE A 18 30.92 22.93 -24.74
N LYS A 19 29.75 23.54 -24.97
CA LYS A 19 29.53 24.98 -24.79
C LYS A 19 28.87 25.23 -23.45
N LEU A 20 29.53 26.00 -22.59
CA LEU A 20 29.01 26.46 -21.31
C LEU A 20 28.47 27.88 -21.48
N VAL A 21 27.16 28.07 -21.32
CA VAL A 21 26.52 29.38 -21.41
C VAL A 21 26.23 29.87 -20.00
N ILE A 22 26.81 31.01 -19.61
CA ILE A 22 26.58 31.69 -18.32
C ILE A 22 26.05 33.08 -18.63
N ASN A 23 24.81 33.37 -18.23
CA ASN A 23 24.09 34.60 -18.61
C ASN A 23 24.13 34.80 -20.14
N ASP A 24 24.75 35.88 -20.62
CA ASP A 24 24.90 36.21 -22.05
C ASP A 24 26.27 35.81 -22.63
N LEU A 25 27.13 35.17 -21.84
CA LEU A 25 28.48 34.75 -22.26
C LEU A 25 28.50 33.25 -22.60
N THR A 26 29.04 32.91 -23.78
CA THR A 26 29.22 31.52 -24.21
C THR A 26 30.70 31.15 -24.20
N TYR A 27 31.06 30.21 -23.33
CA TYR A 27 32.40 29.65 -23.22
C TYR A 27 32.48 28.31 -23.94
N HIS A 28 33.54 28.12 -24.74
CA HIS A 28 33.81 26.84 -25.38
C HIS A 28 34.83 26.07 -24.54
N VAL A 29 34.36 25.05 -23.82
CA VAL A 29 35.21 24.25 -22.93
C VAL A 29 35.72 23.05 -23.70
N ARG A 30 37.04 22.90 -23.76
CA ARG A 30 37.70 21.71 -24.30
C ARG A 30 38.29 20.91 -23.15
N PRO A 31 37.62 19.84 -22.68
CA PRO A 31 38.13 19.05 -21.59
C PRO A 31 39.47 18.39 -21.96
N PRO A 32 40.41 18.26 -21.02
CA PRO A 32 41.64 17.51 -21.28
C PRO A 32 41.28 16.05 -21.55
N LYS A 33 41.84 15.49 -22.63
CA LYS A 33 41.67 14.07 -22.94
C LYS A 33 42.21 13.26 -21.76
N ARG A 34 41.39 12.36 -21.20
CA ARG A 34 41.83 11.47 -20.11
C ARG A 34 43.04 10.67 -20.59
N ASP A 35 44.14 10.77 -19.84
CA ASP A 35 45.28 9.89 -20.05
C ASP A 35 44.85 8.44 -19.79
N LEU A 36 45.08 7.58 -20.78
CA LEU A 36 44.90 6.13 -20.63
C LEU A 36 46.01 5.62 -19.72
N LEU A 37 45.74 5.54 -18.42
CA LEU A 37 46.59 4.82 -17.48
C LEU A 37 46.78 3.38 -18.00
N SER A 38 48.03 2.89 -17.99
CA SER A 38 48.34 1.49 -18.31
C SER A 38 47.44 0.57 -17.48
N TYR A 39 46.84 -0.43 -18.12
CA TYR A 39 45.83 -1.33 -17.52
C TYR A 39 46.32 -1.97 -16.21
N GLU A 40 47.61 -2.31 -16.12
CA GLU A 40 48.23 -2.86 -14.90
C GLU A 40 48.29 -1.83 -13.75
N ASN A 41 48.61 -0.58 -14.05
CA ASN A 41 48.65 0.49 -13.05
C ASN A 41 47.24 0.90 -12.61
N ALA A 42 46.25 0.77 -13.48
CA ALA A 42 44.85 1.02 -13.15
C ALA A 42 44.26 -0.07 -12.24
N ALA A 43 44.62 -1.34 -12.47
CA ALA A 43 44.19 -2.46 -11.62
C ALA A 43 44.73 -2.32 -10.19
N THR A 44 46.03 -2.09 -10.06
CA THR A 44 46.69 -1.91 -8.75
C THR A 44 46.16 -0.68 -7.98
N LEU A 45 45.91 0.45 -8.66
CA LEU A 45 45.27 1.62 -8.04
C LEU A 45 43.86 1.35 -7.55
N ASN A 46 43.07 0.57 -8.31
CA ASN A 46 41.72 0.19 -7.91
C ASN A 46 41.76 -0.68 -6.65
N ASP A 47 42.70 -1.61 -6.54
CA ASP A 47 42.85 -2.44 -5.34
C ASP A 47 43.23 -1.61 -4.10
N VAL A 48 44.11 -0.62 -4.24
CA VAL A 48 44.41 0.31 -3.12
C VAL A 48 43.16 1.11 -2.75
N LYS A 49 42.41 1.58 -3.74
CA LYS A 49 41.19 2.36 -3.52
C LYS A 49 40.10 1.54 -2.81
N THR A 50 39.91 0.27 -3.18
CA THR A 50 38.95 -0.61 -2.51
C THR A 50 39.38 -0.90 -1.08
N LEU A 51 40.67 -1.12 -0.83
CA LEU A 51 41.20 -1.35 0.52
C LEU A 51 41.01 -0.14 1.44
N VAL A 52 41.33 1.07 0.95
CA VAL A 52 41.10 2.32 1.67
C VAL A 52 39.61 2.53 1.93
N GLN A 53 38.77 2.24 0.95
CA GLN A 53 37.31 2.35 1.11
C GLN A 53 36.78 1.34 2.12
N GLN A 54 37.31 0.12 2.15
CA GLN A 54 36.94 -0.91 3.12
C GLN A 54 37.35 -0.52 4.56
N LEU A 55 38.54 0.06 4.73
CA LEU A 55 38.99 0.62 6.01
C LEU A 55 38.11 1.78 6.46
N TYR A 56 37.84 2.73 5.56
CA TYR A 56 36.97 3.87 5.83
C TYR A 56 35.56 3.42 6.22
N THR A 57 35.00 2.44 5.52
CA THR A 57 33.71 1.86 5.90
C THR A 57 33.81 1.23 7.29
N THR A 58 34.79 0.36 7.57
CA THR A 58 34.91 -0.30 8.87
C THR A 58 35.05 0.69 10.03
N LEU A 59 35.82 1.77 9.85
CA LEU A 59 36.06 2.78 10.88
C LEU A 59 34.91 3.78 11.05
N CYS A 60 34.20 4.14 9.97
CA CYS A 60 33.09 5.09 10.00
C CYS A 60 31.69 4.42 10.07
N ILE A 61 31.61 3.08 10.02
CA ILE A 61 30.36 2.34 10.07
C ILE A 61 29.62 2.58 11.39
N GLU A 62 30.31 2.57 12.53
CA GLU A 62 29.64 2.67 13.84
C GLU A 62 28.87 3.98 13.99
N GLN A 63 29.51 5.11 13.66
CA GLN A 63 28.86 6.42 13.73
C GLN A 63 27.75 6.57 12.68
N HIS A 64 27.94 6.02 11.49
CA HIS A 64 26.92 6.05 10.43
C HIS A 64 25.69 5.20 10.77
N GLN A 65 25.89 4.04 11.38
CA GLN A 65 24.81 3.17 11.84
C GLN A 65 24.02 3.84 12.96
N LEU A 66 24.69 4.42 13.97
CA LEU A 66 24.01 5.14 15.06
C LEU A 66 23.21 6.34 14.55
N ASN A 67 23.74 7.10 13.59
CA ASN A 67 23.01 8.22 12.99
C ASN A 67 21.80 7.74 12.19
N LYS A 68 21.92 6.65 11.43
CA LYS A 68 20.80 6.04 10.72
C LYS A 68 19.74 5.49 11.66
N GLU A 69 20.13 4.80 12.73
CA GLU A 69 19.20 4.31 13.74
C GLU A 69 18.43 5.46 14.37
N ARG A 70 19.10 6.56 14.72
CA ARG A 70 18.44 7.76 15.24
C ARG A 70 17.46 8.36 14.23
N GLU A 71 17.86 8.52 12.98
CA GLU A 71 16.97 9.03 11.91
C GLU A 71 15.75 8.11 11.72
N LEU A 72 15.96 6.79 11.74
CA LEU A 72 14.88 5.82 11.61
C LEU A 72 13.91 5.86 12.79
N ILE A 73 14.43 5.99 14.02
CA ILE A 73 13.61 6.13 15.22
C ILE A 73 12.80 7.43 15.18
N GLU A 74 13.43 8.55 14.80
CA GLU A 74 12.76 9.84 14.66
C GLU A 74 11.63 9.78 13.62
N ARG A 75 11.91 9.19 12.45
CA ARG A 75 10.87 8.99 11.42
C ARG A 75 9.77 8.04 11.87
N LEU A 76 10.10 7.00 12.64
CA LEU A 76 9.11 6.08 13.20
C LEU A 76 8.20 6.79 14.20
N GLU A 77 8.77 7.63 15.05
CA GLU A 77 8.04 8.41 16.04
C GLU A 77 7.12 9.44 15.38
N ASP A 78 7.61 10.16 14.36
CA ASP A 78 6.79 11.08 13.55
C ASP A 78 5.66 10.34 12.81
N LEU A 79 5.94 9.19 12.18
CA LEU A 79 4.89 8.36 11.56
C LEU A 79 3.86 7.89 12.58
N LYS A 80 4.29 7.50 13.78
CA LYS A 80 3.39 7.04 14.85
C LYS A 80 2.51 8.18 15.35
N GLU A 81 3.06 9.38 15.48
CA GLU A 81 2.31 10.58 15.86
C GLU A 81 1.26 10.93 14.79
N GLN A 82 1.63 10.87 13.51
CA GLN A 82 0.70 11.07 12.39
C GLN A 82 -0.36 9.96 12.29
N LEU A 83 -0.02 8.73 12.67
CA LEU A 83 -0.94 7.60 12.63
C LEU A 83 -1.96 7.63 13.78
N ALA A 84 -1.59 8.15 14.95
CA ALA A 84 -2.47 8.22 16.12
C ALA A 84 -3.84 8.89 15.87
N PRO A 85 -3.96 10.05 15.20
CA PRO A 85 -5.26 10.62 14.87
C PRO A 85 -6.05 9.77 13.86
N LEU A 86 -5.38 9.15 12.88
CA LEU A 86 -6.03 8.26 11.92
C LEU A 86 -6.57 7.00 12.60
N GLU A 87 -5.83 6.44 13.55
CA GLU A 87 -6.23 5.27 14.33
C GLU A 87 -7.47 5.58 15.17
N LYS A 88 -7.52 6.74 15.83
CA LYS A 88 -8.73 7.18 16.56
C LYS A 88 -9.95 7.26 15.65
N VAL A 89 -9.80 7.84 14.45
CA VAL A 89 -10.90 7.93 13.47
C VAL A 89 -11.32 6.55 12.97
N ARG A 90 -10.35 5.66 12.69
CA ARG A 90 -10.61 4.27 12.30
C ARG A 90 -11.39 3.53 13.37
N ILE A 91 -10.97 3.61 14.64
CA ILE A 91 -11.64 2.96 15.77
C ILE A 91 -13.08 3.47 15.90
N GLU A 92 -13.30 4.78 15.77
CA GLU A 92 -14.65 5.35 15.86
C GLU A 92 -15.57 4.87 14.73
N ILE A 93 -15.05 4.80 13.50
CA ILE A 93 -15.80 4.27 12.36
C ILE A 93 -16.07 2.78 12.54
N SER A 94 -15.07 1.99 12.93
CA SER A 94 -15.23 0.55 13.19
C SER A 94 -16.27 0.30 14.27
N ARG A 95 -16.25 1.05 15.37
CA ARG A 95 -17.26 0.96 16.44
C ARG A 95 -18.67 1.29 15.95
N LYS A 96 -18.82 2.30 15.08
CA LYS A 96 -20.11 2.64 14.46
C LYS A 96 -20.58 1.55 13.50
N ALA A 97 -19.68 1.00 12.70
CA ALA A 97 -19.98 -0.08 11.77
C ALA A 97 -20.40 -1.35 12.51
N GLU A 98 -19.66 -1.75 13.54
CA GLU A 98 -19.97 -2.90 14.38
C GLU A 98 -21.38 -2.79 14.98
N LYS A 99 -21.72 -1.65 15.59
CA LYS A 99 -23.07 -1.42 16.13
C LYS A 99 -24.16 -1.59 15.07
N ARG A 100 -23.93 -1.08 13.85
CA ARG A 100 -24.88 -1.24 12.74
C ARG A 100 -25.00 -2.69 12.31
N THR A 101 -23.87 -3.40 12.17
CA THR A 101 -23.85 -4.82 11.83
C THR A 101 -24.58 -5.65 12.88
N THR A 102 -24.31 -5.42 14.17
CA THR A 102 -25.01 -6.08 15.27
C THR A 102 -26.51 -5.80 15.22
N LEU A 103 -26.92 -4.56 14.98
CA LEU A 103 -28.35 -4.21 14.86
C LEU A 103 -29.01 -4.95 13.70
N VAL A 104 -28.38 -4.99 12.52
CA VAL A 104 -28.88 -5.74 11.36
C VAL A 104 -28.97 -7.23 11.67
N LEU A 105 -27.97 -7.80 12.36
CA LEU A 105 -27.96 -9.21 12.75
C LEU A 105 -29.11 -9.55 13.70
N TRP A 106 -29.33 -8.74 14.74
CA TRP A 106 -30.46 -8.89 15.65
C TRP A 106 -31.81 -8.67 14.95
N GLY A 107 -31.87 -7.72 14.02
CA GLY A 107 -33.05 -7.50 13.17
C GLY A 107 -33.39 -8.71 12.30
N GLY A 108 -32.37 -9.35 11.71
CA GLY A 108 -32.52 -10.61 10.99
C GLY A 108 -33.05 -11.74 11.87
N LEU A 109 -32.55 -11.87 13.10
CA LEU A 109 -33.04 -12.85 14.07
C LEU A 109 -34.51 -12.59 14.44
N ALA A 110 -34.87 -11.33 14.72
CA ALA A 110 -36.24 -10.95 15.02
C ALA A 110 -37.19 -11.22 13.84
N TYR A 111 -36.75 -10.96 12.60
CA TYR A 111 -37.50 -11.32 11.40
C TYR A 111 -37.74 -12.81 11.30
N MET A 112 -36.71 -13.65 11.50
CA MET A 112 -36.85 -15.11 11.47
C MET A 112 -37.79 -15.62 12.58
N ALA A 113 -37.70 -15.05 13.78
CA ALA A 113 -38.59 -15.39 14.88
C ALA A 113 -40.05 -14.99 14.58
N THR A 114 -40.27 -13.83 13.96
CA THR A 114 -41.60 -13.36 13.55
C THR A 114 -42.19 -14.23 12.45
N GLN A 115 -41.40 -14.58 11.44
CA GLN A 115 -41.80 -15.54 10.39
C GLN A 115 -42.26 -16.86 11.01
N PHE A 116 -41.47 -17.43 11.92
CA PHE A 116 -41.83 -18.67 12.60
C PHE A 116 -43.09 -18.52 13.48
N GLY A 117 -43.21 -17.44 14.23
CA GLY A 117 -44.36 -17.18 15.10
C GLY A 117 -45.67 -17.00 14.34
N ILE A 118 -45.65 -16.28 13.21
CA ILE A 118 -46.81 -16.11 12.33
C ILE A 118 -47.25 -17.45 11.75
N LEU A 119 -46.30 -18.24 11.24
CA LEU A 119 -46.58 -19.59 10.73
C LEU A 119 -47.16 -20.48 11.82
N ALA A 120 -46.59 -20.47 13.04
CA ALA A 120 -47.08 -21.25 14.18
C ALA A 120 -48.49 -20.85 14.62
N ARG A 121 -48.81 -19.54 14.56
CA ARG A 121 -50.16 -19.05 14.89
C ARG A 121 -51.18 -19.49 13.84
N LEU A 122 -50.86 -19.32 12.56
CA LEU A 122 -51.73 -19.69 11.44
C LEU A 122 -52.01 -21.20 11.40
N THR A 123 -51.01 -22.04 11.70
CA THR A 123 -51.16 -23.52 11.66
C THR A 123 -51.96 -24.10 12.82
N TRP A 124 -52.03 -23.41 13.97
CA TRP A 124 -52.72 -23.94 15.16
C TRP A 124 -54.09 -23.32 15.42
N TRP A 125 -54.34 -22.09 14.99
CA TRP A 125 -55.58 -21.37 15.33
C TRP A 125 -56.55 -21.16 14.17
N GLU A 126 -56.06 -20.82 12.96
CA GLU A 126 -56.93 -20.40 11.85
C GLU A 126 -57.03 -21.39 10.68
N TYR A 127 -55.95 -22.11 10.32
CA TYR A 127 -55.93 -22.97 9.13
C TYR A 127 -55.20 -24.30 9.36
N SER A 128 -55.79 -25.41 8.92
CA SER A 128 -55.11 -26.71 8.89
C SER A 128 -53.86 -26.65 8.01
N TRP A 129 -52.85 -27.47 8.35
CA TRP A 129 -51.52 -27.52 7.72
C TRP A 129 -51.54 -27.56 6.18
N ASP A 130 -52.59 -28.13 5.59
CA ASP A 130 -52.84 -28.26 4.14
C ASP A 130 -52.86 -26.90 3.39
N ILE A 131 -53.26 -25.80 4.03
CA ILE A 131 -53.27 -24.46 3.42
C ILE A 131 -51.91 -23.75 3.56
N MET A 132 -51.10 -24.13 4.55
CA MET A 132 -49.81 -23.49 4.86
C MET A 132 -48.62 -24.13 4.13
N GLU A 133 -48.76 -25.37 3.65
CA GLU A 133 -47.78 -26.09 2.84
C GLU A 133 -47.29 -25.28 1.61
N PRO A 134 -48.16 -24.75 0.72
CA PRO A 134 -47.70 -23.97 -0.42
C PRO A 134 -47.03 -22.65 -0.02
N VAL A 135 -47.49 -22.00 1.05
CA VAL A 135 -46.96 -20.71 1.52
C VAL A 135 -45.52 -20.86 2.02
N THR A 136 -45.26 -21.87 2.85
CA THR A 136 -43.91 -22.15 3.36
C THR A 136 -42.94 -22.56 2.25
N TYR A 137 -43.43 -23.27 1.23
CA TYR A 137 -42.64 -23.60 0.05
C TYR A 137 -42.21 -22.35 -0.73
N PHE A 138 -43.12 -21.40 -0.98
CA PHE A 138 -42.78 -20.14 -1.64
C PHE A 138 -41.81 -19.29 -0.83
N ILE A 139 -41.96 -19.23 0.49
CA ILE A 139 -41.02 -18.49 1.37
C ILE A 139 -39.62 -19.12 1.29
N THR A 140 -39.52 -20.44 1.33
CA THR A 140 -38.24 -21.17 1.26
C THR A 140 -37.57 -20.99 -0.10
N TYR A 141 -38.34 -21.09 -1.19
CA TYR A 141 -37.81 -20.86 -2.53
C TYR A 141 -37.41 -19.40 -2.75
N GLY A 142 -38.20 -18.46 -2.20
CA GLY A 142 -37.91 -17.03 -2.25
C GLY A 142 -36.64 -16.65 -1.48
N SER A 143 -36.41 -17.24 -0.29
CA SER A 143 -35.18 -17.01 0.47
C SER A 143 -33.94 -17.59 -0.22
N ALA A 144 -34.06 -18.77 -0.85
CA ALA A 144 -33.00 -19.34 -1.67
C ALA A 144 -32.68 -18.46 -2.89
N MET A 145 -33.70 -17.91 -3.57
CA MET A 145 -33.52 -16.96 -4.67
C MET A 145 -32.83 -15.67 -4.21
N ALA A 146 -33.22 -15.13 -3.04
CA ALA A 146 -32.58 -13.95 -2.46
C ALA A 146 -31.11 -14.20 -2.10
N MET A 147 -30.79 -15.39 -1.56
CA MET A 147 -29.42 -15.81 -1.28
C MET A 147 -28.58 -15.90 -2.56
N TYR A 148 -29.16 -16.45 -3.64
CA TYR A 148 -28.50 -16.50 -4.94
C TYR A 148 -28.30 -15.11 -5.55
N ALA A 149 -29.30 -14.23 -5.47
CA ALA A 149 -29.19 -12.84 -5.92
C ALA A 149 -28.11 -12.08 -5.13
N TYR A 150 -28.01 -12.31 -3.82
CA TYR A 150 -26.93 -11.77 -3.00
C TYR A 150 -25.56 -12.26 -3.49
N PHE A 151 -25.39 -13.57 -3.71
CA PHE A 151 -24.15 -14.14 -4.26
C PHE A 151 -23.76 -13.51 -5.60
N VAL A 152 -24.71 -13.34 -6.52
CA VAL A 152 -24.45 -12.70 -7.83
C VAL A 152 -23.97 -11.26 -7.65
N MET A 153 -24.56 -10.53 -6.70
CA MET A 153 -24.24 -9.12 -6.46
C MET A 153 -22.90 -8.92 -5.74
N THR A 154 -22.60 -9.71 -4.71
CA THR A 154 -21.40 -9.54 -3.88
C THR A 154 -20.24 -10.45 -4.28
N ARG A 155 -20.47 -11.46 -5.15
CA ARG A 155 -19.51 -12.52 -5.52
C ARG A 155 -18.93 -13.29 -4.32
N GLN A 156 -19.57 -13.18 -3.16
CA GLN A 156 -19.21 -13.89 -1.93
C GLN A 156 -20.37 -14.82 -1.59
N PHE A 157 -20.05 -16.07 -1.24
CA PHE A 157 -21.06 -16.98 -0.73
C PHE A 157 -21.41 -16.54 0.71
N PRO A 158 -22.70 -16.31 1.02
CA PRO A 158 -23.14 -15.97 2.37
C PRO A 158 -23.00 -17.14 3.34
#